data_AF-A0A133S6C9-F1
#
_entry.id   AF-A0A133S6C9-F1
#
_cell.length_a   1.000
_cell.length_b   1.000
_cell.length_c   1.000
_cell.angle_alpha   90.00
_cell.angle_beta   90.00
_cell.angle_gamma   90.00
#
_symmetry.space_group_name_H-M   'P 1'
#
loop_
_entity.id
_entity.type
_entity.pdbx_description
1 polymer ?
#
loop_
_entity_poly.entity_id
_entity_poly.type
_entity_poly.pdbx_seq_one_letter_code
_entity_poly.pdbx_strand_id
1 'polypeptide(L)'
;MKLKQLILSSIALGALAFTVGMAQPAHAAIGMESPAPAQNLEKPASVTTQHHINVDGKVLEPVKDHQNVAYVDGQPLVALRQVSEALGYKVAWDTPTKTALVDMSIATLAIQPDQAQIVRKGKLQIINLDTSESILPTPRMIDGQLFVSPNVFKLLLNDVKITKDEIFIAPQRMQLQSTTNTDVVHTNGINTFLPPSDKATTNVESNTKATTKDEPLIKVKHTQTTDKDTK
;
A
#
# COMPACT_ATOMS: atom_id res chain seq x y z
N MET A 1 36.74 57.67 -14.45
CA MET A 1 36.75 56.90 -15.72
C MET A 1 35.59 55.91 -15.71
N LYS A 2 34.68 56.05 -16.69
CA LYS A 2 33.67 55.11 -17.24
C LYS A 2 32.72 54.31 -16.32
N LEU A 3 31.54 54.92 -16.14
CA LEU A 3 30.22 54.29 -15.97
C LEU A 3 29.73 53.72 -17.32
N LYS A 4 29.12 52.53 -17.35
CA LYS A 4 28.52 51.93 -18.56
C LYS A 4 27.02 51.64 -18.34
N GLN A 5 26.21 52.42 -19.08
CA GLN A 5 24.86 52.26 -19.67
C GLN A 5 24.05 51.01 -19.26
N LEU A 6 22.80 51.05 -18.76
CA LEU A 6 21.54 51.72 -19.17
C LEU A 6 21.03 51.34 -20.56
N ILE A 7 20.08 50.40 -20.61
CA ILE A 7 19.10 50.26 -21.69
C ILE A 7 17.73 50.06 -21.04
N LEU A 8 16.91 51.11 -21.12
CA LEU A 8 15.46 51.08 -21.03
C LEU A 8 14.92 50.46 -22.33
N SER A 9 14.01 49.50 -22.23
CA SER A 9 13.17 49.11 -23.38
C SER A 9 11.73 48.88 -22.93
N SER A 10 10.98 49.98 -23.02
CA SER A 10 9.72 50.12 -23.73
C SER A 10 8.60 49.10 -23.49
N ILE A 11 7.59 49.59 -22.77
CA ILE A 11 6.20 49.13 -22.76
C ILE A 11 5.62 49.21 -24.18
N ALA A 12 4.96 48.14 -24.63
CA ALA A 12 3.98 48.20 -25.73
C ALA A 12 2.66 47.60 -25.23
N LEU A 13 1.74 48.49 -24.82
CA LEU A 13 0.32 48.18 -24.66
C LEU A 13 -0.29 48.04 -26.06
N GLY A 14 -0.60 46.81 -26.46
CA GLY A 14 -1.45 46.54 -27.62
C GLY A 14 -2.89 46.29 -27.16
N ALA A 15 -3.73 47.33 -27.21
CA ALA A 15 -5.17 47.22 -27.02
C ALA A 15 -5.82 46.73 -28.33
N LEU A 16 -6.47 45.57 -28.29
CA LEU A 16 -7.40 45.12 -29.34
C LEU A 16 -8.82 45.39 -28.86
N ALA A 17 -9.39 46.51 -29.29
CA ALA A 17 -10.79 46.83 -29.15
C ALA A 17 -11.56 46.18 -30.30
N PHE A 18 -12.39 45.18 -29.99
CA PHE A 18 -13.44 44.73 -30.91
C PHE A 18 -14.67 45.62 -30.71
N THR A 19 -15.00 46.39 -31.74
CA THR A 19 -16.24 47.16 -31.84
C THR A 19 -17.36 46.22 -32.29
N VAL A 20 -18.30 45.90 -31.39
CA VAL A 20 -19.61 45.35 -31.77
C VAL A 20 -20.63 46.47 -31.66
N GLY A 21 -21.36 46.67 -32.76
CA GLY A 21 -22.27 47.79 -33.00
C GLY A 21 -23.41 47.89 -32.00
N MET A 22 -23.79 49.14 -31.75
CA MET A 22 -24.96 49.53 -30.97
C MET A 22 -26.23 49.20 -31.78
N ALA A 23 -27.01 48.24 -31.31
CA ALA A 23 -28.43 48.14 -31.63
C ALA A 23 -29.20 48.15 -30.30
N GLN A 24 -29.76 49.30 -29.99
CA GLN A 24 -30.59 49.53 -28.82
C GLN A 24 -32.04 49.21 -29.18
N PRO A 25 -32.71 48.22 -28.56
CA PRO A 25 -34.16 48.15 -28.60
C PRO A 25 -34.72 49.07 -27.51
N ALA A 26 -35.63 49.95 -27.92
CA ALA A 26 -36.45 50.75 -27.02
C ALA A 26 -37.27 49.82 -26.11
N HIS A 27 -37.12 49.96 -24.80
CA HIS A 27 -37.96 49.27 -23.84
C HIS A 27 -39.20 50.13 -23.59
N ALA A 28 -40.32 49.75 -24.23
CA ALA A 28 -41.63 50.15 -23.77
C ALA A 28 -41.96 49.32 -22.52
N ALA A 29 -42.22 50.01 -21.41
CA ALA A 29 -42.61 49.42 -20.15
C ALA A 29 -44.02 48.82 -20.25
N ILE A 30 -44.17 47.49 -20.07
CA ILE A 30 -45.40 46.84 -19.57
C ILE A 30 -44.99 45.53 -18.87
N GLY A 31 -45.52 45.30 -17.67
CA GLY A 31 -45.77 43.94 -17.18
C GLY A 31 -44.78 43.42 -16.14
N MET A 32 -45.23 43.38 -14.90
CA MET A 32 -44.61 42.62 -13.83
C MET A 32 -44.72 41.12 -14.12
N GLU A 33 -43.60 40.43 -14.29
CA GLU A 33 -43.50 39.02 -13.93
C GLU A 33 -42.09 38.74 -13.39
N SER A 34 -42.06 38.36 -12.12
CA SER A 34 -40.86 37.97 -11.41
C SER A 34 -40.27 36.73 -12.09
N PRO A 35 -38.99 36.75 -12.53
CA PRO A 35 -38.34 35.53 -12.97
C PRO A 35 -38.07 34.68 -11.72
N ALA A 36 -38.61 33.47 -11.73
CA ALA A 36 -38.29 32.42 -10.77
C ALA A 36 -36.76 32.30 -10.60
N PRO A 37 -36.24 32.13 -9.37
CA PRO A 37 -34.81 31.91 -9.20
C PRO A 37 -34.42 30.66 -9.98
N ALA A 38 -33.53 30.84 -10.94
CA ALA A 38 -32.84 29.78 -11.64
C ALA A 38 -32.35 28.78 -10.59
N GLN A 39 -32.89 27.56 -10.62
CA GLN A 39 -32.39 26.47 -9.81
C GLN A 39 -30.92 26.29 -10.20
N ASN A 40 -30.06 26.74 -9.30
CA ASN A 40 -28.65 26.42 -9.30
C ASN A 40 -28.59 24.90 -9.46
N LEU A 41 -28.06 24.40 -10.58
CA LEU A 41 -27.61 23.01 -10.64
C LEU A 41 -26.41 22.95 -9.68
N GLU A 42 -26.72 22.84 -8.39
CA GLU A 42 -25.77 22.39 -7.40
C GLU A 42 -25.25 21.06 -7.92
N LYS A 43 -24.00 21.10 -8.39
CA LYS A 43 -23.13 19.94 -8.53
C LYS A 43 -23.48 19.00 -7.37
N PRO A 44 -23.92 17.75 -7.64
CA PRO A 44 -24.42 16.89 -6.59
C PRO A 44 -23.38 16.86 -5.48
N ALA A 45 -23.80 17.21 -4.27
CA ALA A 45 -22.99 17.08 -3.08
C ALA A 45 -22.36 15.69 -3.13
N SER A 46 -21.04 15.65 -3.29
CA SER A 46 -20.30 14.39 -3.28
C SER A 46 -20.58 13.75 -1.93
N VAL A 47 -21.45 12.75 -1.93
CA VAL A 47 -21.50 11.77 -0.85
C VAL A 47 -20.21 10.98 -0.98
N THR A 48 -19.11 11.54 -0.50
CA THR A 48 -17.90 10.77 -0.25
C THR A 48 -18.19 10.01 1.03
N THR A 49 -18.75 8.81 0.90
CA THR A 49 -18.53 7.80 1.94
C THR A 49 -17.01 7.64 2.02
N GLN A 50 -16.41 8.21 3.06
CA GLN A 50 -14.98 8.08 3.30
C GLN A 50 -14.68 6.58 3.41
N HIS A 51 -13.66 6.09 2.71
CA HIS A 51 -13.28 4.68 2.84
C HIS A 51 -12.95 4.39 4.30
N HIS A 52 -13.44 3.28 4.83
CA HIS A 52 -12.87 2.73 6.06
C HIS A 52 -11.62 1.92 5.70
N ILE A 53 -10.64 1.92 6.61
CA ILE A 53 -9.40 1.15 6.44
C ILE A 53 -9.52 -0.11 7.28
N ASN A 54 -9.30 -1.26 6.67
CA ASN A 54 -9.22 -2.55 7.34
C ASN A 54 -7.77 -3.06 7.28
N VAL A 55 -7.13 -3.16 8.44
CA VAL A 55 -5.77 -3.66 8.60
C VAL A 55 -5.80 -5.03 9.27
N ASP A 56 -5.41 -6.08 8.53
CA ASP A 56 -5.38 -7.47 9.02
C ASP A 56 -6.70 -7.92 9.70
N GLY A 57 -7.84 -7.53 9.13
CA GLY A 57 -9.18 -7.87 9.64
C GLY A 57 -9.70 -6.92 10.72
N LYS A 58 -8.99 -5.84 11.05
CA LYS A 58 -9.40 -4.84 12.05
C LYS A 58 -9.64 -3.48 11.41
N VAL A 59 -10.76 -2.86 11.74
CA VAL A 59 -11.05 -1.47 11.33
C VAL A 59 -10.06 -0.55 12.04
N LEU A 60 -9.35 0.26 11.25
CA LEU A 60 -8.42 1.28 11.73
C LEU A 60 -9.17 2.61 11.83
N GLU A 61 -9.44 3.03 13.07
CA GLU A 61 -10.11 4.31 13.34
C GLU A 61 -9.16 5.50 13.11
N PRO A 62 -9.68 6.66 12.69
CA PRO A 62 -8.90 7.90 12.66
C PRO A 62 -8.36 8.27 14.05
N VAL A 63 -7.19 8.89 14.09
CA VAL A 63 -6.65 9.48 15.33
C VAL A 63 -7.38 10.80 15.58
N LYS A 64 -7.55 11.17 16.86
CA LYS A 64 -8.19 12.45 17.24
C LYS A 64 -7.58 13.61 16.44
N ASP A 65 -8.45 14.40 15.81
CA ASP A 65 -8.11 15.57 14.98
C ASP A 65 -7.29 15.26 13.70
N HIS A 66 -7.12 13.98 13.33
CA HIS A 66 -6.38 13.56 12.13
C HIS A 66 -7.11 12.46 11.35
N GLN A 67 -7.55 12.79 10.14
CA GLN A 67 -8.07 11.81 9.19
C GLN A 67 -7.01 10.76 8.81
N ASN A 68 -7.45 9.54 8.54
CA ASN A 68 -6.60 8.44 8.09
C ASN A 68 -6.71 8.17 6.59
N VAL A 69 -7.71 8.75 5.92
CA VAL A 69 -7.90 8.72 4.46
C VAL A 69 -7.99 10.14 3.92
N ALA A 70 -7.27 10.40 2.83
CA ALA A 70 -7.37 11.60 2.01
C ALA A 70 -7.60 11.21 0.55
N TYR A 71 -7.97 12.17 -0.30
CA TYR A 71 -8.20 11.91 -1.73
C TYR A 71 -7.41 12.90 -2.59
N VAL A 72 -6.77 12.37 -3.63
CA VAL A 72 -6.10 13.16 -4.68
C VAL A 72 -6.62 12.65 -6.01
N ASP A 73 -7.20 13.55 -6.81
CA ASP A 73 -7.79 13.22 -8.12
C ASP A 73 -8.82 12.07 -8.06
N GLY A 74 -9.58 12.01 -6.96
CA GLY A 74 -10.58 10.96 -6.71
C GLY A 74 -10.01 9.61 -6.28
N GLN A 75 -8.68 9.45 -6.21
CA GLN A 75 -8.01 8.25 -5.71
C GLN A 75 -7.74 8.36 -4.21
N PRO A 76 -8.01 7.31 -3.41
CA PRO A 76 -7.76 7.34 -1.98
C PRO A 76 -6.26 7.23 -1.68
N LEU A 77 -5.83 8.00 -0.69
CA LEU A 77 -4.56 7.89 0.00
C LEU A 77 -4.80 7.53 1.47
N VAL A 78 -3.87 6.82 2.08
CA VAL A 78 -3.93 6.44 3.50
C VAL A 78 -2.77 7.04 4.29
N ALA A 79 -3.01 7.34 5.57
CA ALA A 79 -1.99 7.83 6.48
C ALA A 79 -0.91 6.76 6.69
N LEU A 80 0.29 6.98 6.12
CA LEU A 80 1.36 5.99 6.06
C LEU A 80 1.70 5.41 7.43
N ARG A 81 1.89 6.28 8.43
CA ARG A 81 2.34 5.89 9.77
C ARG A 81 1.31 4.99 10.46
N GLN A 82 0.04 5.41 10.48
CA GLN A 82 -1.02 4.67 11.16
C GLN A 82 -1.20 3.27 10.57
N VAL A 83 -1.26 3.15 9.24
CA VAL A 83 -1.41 1.85 8.58
C VAL A 83 -0.17 0.97 8.81
N SER A 84 1.03 1.54 8.72
CA SER A 84 2.28 0.79 8.93
C SER A 84 2.40 0.27 10.36
N GLU A 85 2.11 1.09 11.36
CA GLU A 85 2.15 0.70 12.78
C GLU A 85 1.07 -0.32 13.12
N ALA A 86 -0.12 -0.21 12.52
CA ALA A 86 -1.19 -1.21 12.67
C ALA A 86 -0.80 -2.58 12.08
N LEU A 87 0.04 -2.61 11.04
CA LEU A 87 0.65 -3.83 10.48
C LEU A 87 1.85 -4.34 11.30
N GLY A 88 2.27 -3.61 12.35
CA GLY A 88 3.42 -3.94 13.19
C GLY A 88 4.78 -3.48 12.64
N TYR A 89 4.80 -2.57 11.68
CA TYR A 89 6.02 -1.98 11.13
C TYR A 89 6.46 -0.75 11.93
N LYS A 90 7.73 -0.37 11.80
CA LYS A 90 8.26 0.86 12.38
C LYS A 90 8.37 1.93 11.33
N VAL A 91 8.04 3.17 11.68
CA VAL A 91 8.15 4.31 10.76
C VAL A 91 9.07 5.36 11.36
N ALA A 92 10.15 5.68 10.64
CA ALA A 92 11.06 6.77 10.96
C ALA A 92 10.97 7.87 9.90
N TRP A 93 11.40 9.08 10.28
CA TRP A 93 11.52 10.22 9.36
C TRP A 93 12.97 10.67 9.30
N ASP A 94 13.55 10.62 8.11
CA ASP A 94 14.87 11.19 7.84
C ASP A 94 14.72 12.67 7.45
N THR A 95 15.05 13.55 8.39
CA THR A 95 14.89 15.01 8.22
C THR A 95 15.76 15.61 7.12
N PRO A 96 17.03 15.20 6.94
CA PRO A 96 17.89 15.71 5.86
C PRO A 96 17.35 15.40 4.46
N THR A 97 16.95 14.15 4.20
CA THR A 97 16.49 13.74 2.87
C THR A 97 14.97 13.88 2.68
N LYS A 98 14.23 14.26 3.73
CA LYS A 98 12.75 14.33 3.74
C LYS A 98 12.11 13.01 3.35
N THR A 99 12.64 11.92 3.90
CA THR A 99 12.24 10.56 3.55
C THR A 99 11.58 9.88 4.73
N ALA A 100 10.38 9.33 4.54
CA ALA A 100 9.82 8.37 5.47
C ALA A 100 10.43 6.99 5.21
N LEU A 101 10.90 6.35 6.27
CA LEU A 101 11.46 5.01 6.27
C LEU A 101 10.49 4.08 6.99
N VAL A 102 9.96 3.08 6.28
CA VAL A 102 9.11 2.04 6.85
C VAL A 102 9.89 0.75 6.95
N ASP A 103 10.23 0.36 8.18
CA ASP A 103 11.03 -0.82 8.47
C ASP A 103 10.13 -2.01 8.79
N MET A 104 10.31 -3.08 8.01
CA MET A 104 9.87 -4.43 8.32
C MET A 104 11.10 -5.32 8.57
N SER A 105 10.89 -6.54 9.08
CA SER A 105 12.00 -7.42 9.46
C SER A 105 13.02 -7.75 8.36
N ILE A 106 12.62 -7.70 7.09
CA ILE A 106 13.46 -8.12 5.95
C ILE A 106 13.70 -7.01 4.90
N ALA A 107 13.10 -5.84 5.07
CA ALA A 107 13.17 -4.74 4.11
C ALA A 107 12.82 -3.39 4.74
N THR A 108 13.30 -2.33 4.12
CA THR A 108 12.96 -0.94 4.41
C THR A 108 12.41 -0.29 3.15
N LEU A 109 11.31 0.43 3.29
CA LEU A 109 10.73 1.25 2.22
C LEU A 109 11.09 2.71 2.45
N ALA A 110 11.60 3.38 1.41
CA ALA A 110 11.92 4.79 1.40
C ALA A 110 10.91 5.54 0.53
N ILE A 111 10.19 6.49 1.15
CA ILE A 111 9.10 7.26 0.52
C ILE A 111 9.36 8.74 0.74
N GLN A 112 9.37 9.52 -0.34
CA GLN A 112 9.45 10.97 -0.28
C GLN A 112 8.11 11.60 -0.71
N PRO A 113 7.68 12.70 -0.06
CA PRO A 113 6.54 13.49 -0.54
C PRO A 113 6.73 13.93 -1.99
N ASP A 114 5.64 13.95 -2.73
CA ASP A 114 5.53 14.43 -4.13
C ASP A 114 6.38 13.66 -5.15
N GLN A 115 7.05 12.59 -4.75
CA GLN A 115 7.81 11.70 -5.63
C GLN A 115 7.03 10.41 -5.90
N ALA A 116 6.74 10.12 -7.16
CA ALA A 116 6.10 8.84 -7.54
C ALA A 116 7.02 7.65 -7.26
N GLN A 117 8.34 7.87 -7.32
CA GLN A 117 9.32 6.81 -7.16
C GLN A 117 9.45 6.41 -5.69
N ILE A 118 9.16 5.14 -5.41
CA ILE A 118 9.32 4.53 -4.11
C ILE A 118 10.35 3.42 -4.23
N VAL A 119 11.26 3.34 -3.26
CA VAL A 119 12.36 2.38 -3.26
C VAL A 119 12.22 1.47 -2.06
N ARG A 120 12.30 0.16 -2.29
CA ARG A 120 12.47 -0.82 -1.24
C ARG A 120 13.90 -1.35 -1.29
N LYS A 121 14.52 -1.45 -0.13
CA LYS A 121 15.81 -2.12 0.08
C LYS A 121 15.63 -3.28 1.04
N GLY A 122 16.14 -4.46 0.71
CA GLY A 122 15.94 -5.61 1.57
C GLY A 122 16.59 -6.89 1.10
N LYS A 123 16.59 -7.89 1.98
CA LYS A 123 17.17 -9.20 1.71
C LYS A 123 16.46 -10.26 2.54
N LEU A 124 16.03 -11.34 1.89
CA LEU A 124 15.51 -12.54 2.55
C LEU A 124 16.51 -13.67 2.34
N GLN A 125 17.23 -14.07 3.38
CA GLN A 125 18.30 -15.07 3.27
C GLN A 125 19.32 -14.65 2.20
N ILE A 126 19.37 -15.31 1.05
CA ILE A 126 20.23 -14.98 -0.09
C ILE A 126 19.52 -14.18 -1.19
N ILE A 127 18.20 -14.00 -1.07
CA ILE A 127 17.35 -13.37 -2.09
C ILE A 127 17.38 -11.86 -1.87
N ASN A 128 17.78 -11.12 -2.91
CA ASN A 128 17.70 -9.66 -2.93
C ASN A 128 16.23 -9.24 -3.11
N LEU A 129 15.78 -8.29 -2.30
CA LEU A 129 14.42 -7.75 -2.32
C LEU A 129 14.39 -6.27 -2.75
N ASP A 130 15.48 -5.75 -3.27
CA ASP A 130 15.51 -4.37 -3.74
C ASP A 130 14.55 -4.21 -4.91
N THR A 131 13.77 -3.13 -4.87
CA THR A 131 12.92 -2.73 -5.99
C THR A 131 12.71 -1.23 -5.98
N SER A 132 12.31 -0.71 -7.12
CA SER A 132 12.04 0.70 -7.35
C SER A 132 10.78 0.76 -8.23
N GLU A 133 9.66 1.23 -7.68
CA GLU A 133 8.39 1.32 -8.41
C GLU A 133 7.86 2.75 -8.42
N SER A 134 7.31 3.16 -9.57
CA SER A 134 6.62 4.44 -9.71
C SER A 134 5.13 4.23 -9.38
N ILE A 135 4.65 4.88 -8.32
CA ILE A 135 3.31 4.70 -7.79
C ILE A 135 2.55 6.03 -7.82
N LEU A 136 1.33 5.99 -8.37
CA LEU A 136 0.39 7.09 -8.40
C LEU A 136 -0.90 6.74 -7.61
N PRO A 137 -1.61 7.74 -7.06
CA PRO A 137 -1.17 9.13 -6.87
C PRO A 137 0.09 9.24 -5.99
N THR A 138 0.86 10.31 -6.18
CA THR A 138 2.12 10.50 -5.44
C THR A 138 1.87 10.73 -3.94
N PRO A 139 2.83 10.37 -3.08
CA PRO A 139 2.74 10.66 -1.65
C PRO A 139 2.53 12.16 -1.38
N ARG A 140 1.73 12.50 -0.37
CA ARG A 140 1.42 13.90 0.00
C ARG A 140 1.59 14.14 1.48
N MET A 141 2.17 15.27 1.85
CA MET A 141 2.08 15.79 3.21
C MET A 141 0.76 16.54 3.37
N ILE A 142 -0.09 16.08 4.27
CA ILE A 142 -1.38 16.71 4.61
C ILE A 142 -1.44 16.82 6.12
N ASP A 143 -1.60 18.04 6.64
CA ASP A 143 -1.66 18.33 8.08
C ASP A 143 -0.52 17.70 8.91
N GLY A 144 0.70 17.70 8.35
CA GLY A 144 1.89 17.13 9.00
C GLY A 144 1.99 15.61 8.96
N GLN A 145 1.04 14.92 8.33
CA GLN A 145 1.05 13.47 8.13
C GLN A 145 1.33 13.12 6.67
N LEU A 146 2.19 12.12 6.44
CA LEU A 146 2.44 11.60 5.11
C LEU A 146 1.32 10.62 4.73
N PHE A 147 0.67 10.91 3.60
CA PHE A 147 -0.36 10.09 2.96
C PHE A 147 0.21 9.44 1.70
N VAL A 148 -0.11 8.17 1.48
CA VAL A 148 0.40 7.38 0.35
C VAL A 148 -0.71 6.56 -0.30
N SER A 149 -0.52 6.20 -1.57
CA SER A 149 -1.40 5.25 -2.25
C SER A 149 -1.40 3.91 -1.47
N PRO A 150 -2.56 3.26 -1.25
CA PRO A 150 -2.59 1.95 -0.60
C PRO A 150 -1.72 0.90 -1.30
N ASN A 151 -1.51 1.05 -2.61
CA ASN A 151 -0.66 0.15 -3.40
C ASN A 151 0.81 0.14 -2.94
N VAL A 152 1.28 1.16 -2.22
CA VAL A 152 2.63 1.20 -1.64
C VAL A 152 2.88 0.00 -0.73
N PHE A 153 1.86 -0.51 -0.03
CA PHE A 153 2.01 -1.66 0.86
C PHE A 153 2.23 -2.99 0.12
N LYS A 154 1.95 -3.07 -1.19
CA LYS A 154 2.31 -4.22 -2.03
C LYS A 154 3.83 -4.40 -2.14
N LEU A 155 4.59 -3.29 -2.14
CA LEU A 155 6.05 -3.35 -2.11
C LEU A 155 6.55 -4.01 -0.81
N LEU A 156 5.82 -3.82 0.27
CA LEU A 156 6.04 -4.49 1.55
C LEU A 156 5.42 -5.89 1.59
N LEU A 157 5.09 -6.51 0.45
CA LEU A 157 4.54 -7.86 0.34
C LEU A 157 3.24 -8.04 1.16
N ASN A 158 2.44 -6.98 1.27
CA ASN A 158 1.08 -7.05 1.79
C ASN A 158 0.08 -7.24 0.66
N ASP A 159 -1.03 -7.89 0.98
CA ASP A 159 -2.23 -7.89 0.14
C ASP A 159 -2.96 -6.57 0.31
N VAL A 160 -3.35 -5.97 -0.82
CA VAL A 160 -4.07 -4.70 -0.86
C VAL A 160 -5.27 -4.84 -1.78
N LYS A 161 -6.46 -4.53 -1.27
CA LYS A 161 -7.71 -4.48 -2.04
C LYS A 161 -8.38 -3.15 -1.77
N ILE A 162 -8.78 -2.46 -2.83
CA ILE A 162 -9.48 -1.17 -2.75
C ILE A 162 -10.85 -1.40 -3.40
N THR A 163 -11.91 -1.25 -2.63
CA THR A 163 -13.30 -1.32 -3.11
C THR A 163 -13.92 0.08 -3.06
N LYS A 164 -15.23 0.19 -3.25
CA LYS A 164 -15.93 1.49 -3.16
C LYS A 164 -15.90 2.07 -1.74
N ASP A 165 -15.95 1.21 -0.72
CA ASP A 165 -16.18 1.62 0.66
C ASP A 165 -15.04 1.19 1.60
N GLU A 166 -14.19 0.24 1.19
CA GLU A 166 -13.13 -0.36 2.02
C GLU A 166 -11.76 -0.29 1.33
N ILE A 167 -10.74 0.07 2.11
CA ILE A 167 -9.33 -0.18 1.80
C ILE A 167 -8.84 -1.29 2.73
N PHE A 168 -8.66 -2.49 2.19
CA PHE A 168 -8.16 -3.65 2.91
C PHE A 168 -6.66 -3.82 2.69
N ILE A 169 -5.90 -3.94 3.77
CA ILE A 169 -4.45 -4.15 3.76
C ILE A 169 -4.10 -5.22 4.79
N ALA A 170 -3.42 -6.29 4.40
CA ALA A 170 -3.02 -7.34 5.33
C ALA A 170 -1.70 -8.01 4.91
N PRO A 171 -0.91 -8.55 5.87
CA PRO A 171 0.25 -9.35 5.53
C PRO A 171 -0.13 -10.56 4.67
N GLN A 172 0.68 -10.88 3.67
CA GLN A 172 0.47 -12.09 2.87
C GLN A 172 0.60 -13.34 3.74
N ARG A 173 -0.46 -14.15 3.78
CA ARG A 173 -0.47 -15.46 4.46
C ARG A 173 -0.66 -16.55 3.41
N MET A 174 0.39 -17.32 3.12
CA MET A 174 0.22 -18.57 2.40
C MET A 174 -0.34 -19.62 3.36
N GLN A 175 -1.59 -20.02 3.14
CA GLN A 175 -2.11 -21.22 3.79
C GLN A 175 -1.59 -22.44 3.03
N LEU A 176 -0.76 -23.25 3.68
CA LEU A 176 -0.49 -24.60 3.22
C LEU A 176 -1.82 -25.37 3.32
N GLN A 177 -2.47 -25.62 2.19
CA GLN A 177 -3.67 -26.44 2.17
C GLN A 177 -3.30 -27.83 2.69
N SER A 178 -3.78 -28.15 3.89
CA SER A 178 -3.78 -29.52 4.38
C SER A 178 -4.87 -30.25 3.61
N THR A 179 -4.54 -30.76 2.43
CA THR A 179 -5.41 -31.74 1.79
C THR A 179 -5.36 -32.97 2.70
N THR A 180 -6.40 -33.18 3.50
CA THR A 180 -6.72 -34.51 4.02
C THR A 180 -7.07 -35.34 2.78
N ASN A 181 -6.04 -35.82 2.08
CA ASN A 181 -6.23 -36.74 0.98
C ASN A 181 -6.69 -38.05 1.61
N THR A 182 -7.99 -38.31 1.50
CA THR A 182 -8.42 -39.66 1.17
C THR A 182 -7.82 -39.96 -0.20
N ASP A 183 -6.65 -40.58 -0.19
CA ASP A 183 -6.11 -41.43 -1.26
C ASP A 183 -6.00 -40.86 -2.68
N VAL A 184 -5.76 -39.56 -2.84
CA VAL A 184 -5.32 -38.99 -4.12
C VAL A 184 -4.06 -38.16 -3.91
N VAL A 185 -2.94 -38.68 -4.38
CA VAL A 185 -1.65 -37.98 -4.37
C VAL A 185 -1.76 -36.76 -5.29
N HIS A 186 -2.04 -35.59 -4.72
CA HIS A 186 -1.83 -34.32 -5.39
C HIS A 186 -0.34 -33.99 -5.36
N THR A 187 0.38 -34.31 -6.44
CA THR A 187 1.76 -33.89 -6.59
C THR A 187 1.79 -32.38 -6.83
N ASN A 188 2.30 -31.60 -5.86
CA ASN A 188 2.80 -30.26 -6.17
C ASN A 188 3.83 -30.44 -7.29
N GLY A 189 3.69 -29.74 -8.42
CA GLY A 189 4.41 -29.95 -9.69
C GLY A 189 5.94 -29.76 -9.68
N ILE A 190 6.59 -30.02 -8.54
CA ILE A 190 8.04 -30.06 -8.36
C ILE A 190 8.65 -31.32 -8.99
N ASN A 191 7.83 -32.34 -9.29
CA ASN A 191 8.27 -33.58 -9.94
C ASN A 191 8.79 -33.39 -11.38
N THR A 192 8.63 -32.20 -11.97
CA THR A 192 9.21 -31.87 -13.28
C THR A 192 10.69 -31.45 -13.20
N PHE A 193 11.23 -31.23 -11.99
CA PHE A 193 12.64 -30.85 -11.79
C PHE A 193 13.59 -32.03 -11.58
N LEU A 194 13.06 -33.25 -11.47
CA LEU A 194 13.87 -34.47 -11.41
C LEU A 194 13.66 -35.24 -12.71
N PRO A 195 14.74 -35.74 -13.35
CA PRO A 195 14.57 -36.58 -14.54
C PRO A 195 13.74 -37.82 -14.18
N PRO A 196 12.88 -38.30 -15.09
CA PRO A 196 12.07 -39.47 -14.81
C PRO A 196 12.99 -40.66 -14.54
N SER A 197 12.81 -41.29 -13.38
CA SER A 197 13.49 -42.54 -13.07
C SER A 197 12.83 -43.65 -13.87
N ASP A 198 13.59 -44.29 -14.74
CA ASP A 198 13.13 -45.45 -15.50
C ASP A 198 12.72 -46.59 -14.56
N LYS A 199 11.56 -47.18 -14.88
CA LYS A 199 10.94 -48.31 -14.19
C LYS A 199 11.90 -49.51 -14.09
N ALA A 200 12.11 -50.00 -12.87
CA ALA A 200 12.32 -51.43 -12.62
C ALA A 200 11.19 -51.94 -11.72
N THR A 201 10.40 -52.86 -12.26
CA THR A 201 9.22 -53.47 -11.62
C THR A 201 9.63 -54.74 -10.85
N THR A 202 8.90 -55.01 -9.76
CA THR A 202 8.64 -56.33 -9.11
C THR A 202 9.80 -56.97 -8.32
N ASN A 203 9.64 -57.46 -7.08
CA ASN A 203 8.55 -58.26 -6.50
C ASN A 203 8.28 -57.97 -5.01
N VAL A 204 7.03 -58.21 -4.60
CA VAL A 204 6.59 -58.34 -3.20
C VAL A 204 6.80 -59.80 -2.77
N GLU A 205 7.47 -60.03 -1.65
CA GLU A 205 7.34 -61.29 -0.89
C GLU A 205 7.19 -60.98 0.60
N SER A 206 6.10 -61.48 1.15
CA SER A 206 5.64 -61.33 2.53
C SER A 206 6.20 -62.46 3.40
N ASN A 207 6.74 -62.12 4.56
CA ASN A 207 7.02 -63.08 5.62
C ASN A 207 7.02 -62.40 7.00
N THR A 208 6.09 -62.86 7.82
CA THR A 208 5.80 -62.51 9.21
C THR A 208 6.87 -63.02 10.18
N LYS A 209 7.24 -62.20 11.19
CA LYS A 209 7.28 -62.53 12.65
C LYS A 209 8.54 -62.02 13.40
N ALA A 210 8.29 -61.01 14.25
CA ALA A 210 8.86 -60.66 15.57
C ALA A 210 10.34 -60.93 15.91
N THR A 211 11.04 -59.90 16.42
CA THR A 211 11.68 -59.88 17.77
C THR A 211 12.37 -58.54 18.06
N THR A 212 11.92 -57.87 19.13
CA THR A 212 12.58 -56.87 20.02
C THR A 212 13.54 -55.82 19.45
N LYS A 213 13.24 -54.53 19.67
CA LYS A 213 13.69 -53.69 20.80
C LYS A 213 13.50 -52.22 20.40
N ASP A 214 12.59 -51.52 21.07
CA ASP A 214 12.48 -50.06 20.98
C ASP A 214 13.74 -49.42 21.58
N GLU A 215 14.51 -48.70 20.76
CA GLU A 215 15.41 -47.66 21.24
C GLU A 215 15.25 -46.42 20.34
N PRO A 216 14.73 -45.29 20.86
CA PRO A 216 14.67 -44.07 20.07
C PRO A 216 16.07 -43.45 19.95
N LEU A 217 16.59 -43.37 18.72
CA LEU A 217 17.66 -42.45 18.35
C LEU A 217 17.12 -41.03 18.53
N ILE A 218 17.26 -40.40 19.70
CA ILE A 218 17.66 -39.00 19.96
C ILE A 218 17.71 -38.83 21.50
N LYS A 219 18.90 -38.61 22.07
CA LYS A 219 19.09 -38.21 23.48
C LYS A 219 19.07 -36.68 23.58
N VAL A 220 18.02 -36.10 24.15
CA VAL A 220 17.96 -34.69 24.54
C VAL A 220 18.47 -34.55 25.98
N LYS A 221 19.56 -33.79 26.20
CA LYS A 221 20.08 -33.48 27.53
C LYS A 221 19.40 -32.20 28.05
N HIS A 222 18.40 -32.34 28.91
CA HIS A 222 17.91 -31.25 29.75
C HIS A 222 18.73 -31.20 31.05
N THR A 223 19.47 -30.11 31.27
CA THR A 223 20.09 -29.83 32.58
C THR A 223 19.03 -29.17 33.45
N GLN A 224 18.46 -29.92 34.38
CA GLN A 224 17.57 -29.40 35.43
C GLN A 224 18.42 -29.07 36.67
N THR A 225 18.53 -27.80 36.99
CA THR A 225 19.04 -27.33 38.29
C THR A 225 18.01 -27.75 39.34
N THR A 226 18.41 -28.61 40.28
CA THR A 226 17.58 -28.97 41.44
C THR A 226 18.09 -28.19 42.63
N ASP A 227 17.22 -27.32 43.13
CA ASP A 227 17.25 -26.73 44.46
C ASP A 227 17.31 -27.87 45.49
N LYS A 228 18.30 -27.83 46.40
CA LYS A 228 18.39 -28.78 47.51
C LYS A 228 17.89 -28.06 48.75
N ASP A 229 16.74 -28.49 49.23
CA ASP A 229 16.33 -28.23 50.60
C ASP A 229 16.28 -29.53 51.42
N THR A 230 16.61 -29.36 52.70
CA THR A 230 16.42 -30.28 53.85
C THR A 230 17.58 -31.22 54.20
N LYS A 231 18.36 -30.87 55.22
CA LYS A 231 18.12 -31.31 56.62
C LYS A 231 19.18 -30.74 57.57
#